data_AF-J9D6L8-F1
#
_entry.id   AF-J9D6L8-F1
#
_cell.length_a   1.000
_cell.length_b   1.000
_cell.length_c   1.000
_cell.angle_alpha   90.00
_cell.angle_beta   90.00
_cell.angle_gamma   90.00
#
_symmetry.space_group_name_H-M   'P 1'
#
loop_
_entity.id
_entity.type
_entity.pdbx_description
1 polymer ?
#
loop_
_entity_poly.entity_id
_entity_poly.type
_entity_poly.pdbx_seq_one_letter_code
_entity_poly.pdbx_strand_id
1 'polypeptide(L)'
;MKISSIVLFIIKTLAWTNYASSVSGSFVITSSKHIKRVDALLNSNDNHYIMGKCKEGTIIIKLSREIKITGVEIRNFEWLSSFVKRLKLSVWSDKCFKEIAIYNCKQTREKIFIPIQTQLFSAILKIDFKSFSGRHDFFTLNTLKVYGITMIEDYVWMNSHEKYNKNLYDEFNTKISMLEQSKNDHLELLKIKKTLVIVETVIVILFAIIIAQFGLLFYFKAA
;
A
#
# COMPACT_ATOMS: atom_id res chain seq x y z
N MET A 1 15.42 12.65 -6.14
CA MET A 1 13.97 12.42 -6.33
C MET A 1 13.72 10.93 -6.56
N LYS A 2 12.71 10.38 -5.88
CA LYS A 2 12.37 8.95 -5.68
C LYS A 2 11.83 8.26 -6.95
N ILE A 3 12.64 8.13 -7.99
CA ILE A 3 12.22 7.45 -9.23
C ILE A 3 12.36 5.92 -9.13
N SER A 4 13.13 5.37 -8.17
CA SER A 4 13.24 3.91 -8.01
C SER A 4 12.11 3.27 -7.18
N SER A 5 11.60 3.92 -6.11
CA SER A 5 10.55 3.30 -5.29
C SER A 5 9.20 3.17 -5.99
N ILE A 6 8.85 4.11 -6.88
CA ILE A 6 7.55 4.08 -7.58
C ILE A 6 7.56 3.03 -8.69
N VAL A 7 8.63 2.94 -9.49
CA VAL A 7 8.76 1.92 -10.53
C VAL A 7 8.82 0.53 -9.91
N LEU A 8 9.53 0.38 -8.78
CA LEU A 8 9.60 -0.89 -8.07
C LEU A 8 8.28 -1.24 -7.35
N PHE A 9 7.54 -0.24 -6.86
CA PHE A 9 6.17 -0.42 -6.35
C PHE A 9 5.19 -0.81 -7.48
N ILE A 10 5.37 -0.27 -8.69
CA ILE A 10 4.57 -0.63 -9.88
C ILE A 10 4.94 -2.03 -10.39
N ILE A 11 6.23 -2.40 -10.46
CA ILE A 11 6.67 -3.78 -10.75
C ILE A 11 6.14 -4.75 -9.69
N LYS A 12 6.12 -4.33 -8.42
CA LYS A 12 5.50 -5.08 -7.31
C LYS A 12 4.01 -5.32 -7.55
N THR A 13 3.29 -4.45 -8.28
CA THR A 13 1.85 -4.62 -8.58
C THR A 13 1.54 -5.53 -9.77
N LEU A 14 2.49 -5.82 -10.67
CA LEU A 14 2.22 -6.58 -11.91
C LEU A 14 2.22 -8.12 -11.74
N ALA A 15 2.73 -8.66 -10.63
CA ALA A 15 2.84 -10.10 -10.41
C ALA A 15 2.29 -10.53 -9.04
N TRP A 16 1.09 -10.06 -8.69
CA TRP A 16 0.44 -10.40 -7.44
C TRP A 16 -0.21 -11.78 -7.49
N THR A 17 0.48 -12.77 -6.94
CA THR A 17 -0.08 -14.10 -6.70
C THR A 17 -1.14 -14.03 -5.59
N ASN A 18 -2.34 -14.54 -5.85
CA ASN A 18 -3.39 -14.65 -4.82
C ASN A 18 -3.15 -15.85 -3.90
N TYR A 19 -2.67 -15.59 -2.69
CA TYR A 19 -2.42 -16.60 -1.66
C TYR A 19 -3.67 -17.08 -0.92
N ALA A 20 -4.82 -16.44 -1.17
CA ALA A 20 -6.13 -16.84 -0.66
C ALA A 20 -7.00 -17.57 -1.72
N SER A 21 -6.41 -18.00 -2.83
CA SER A 21 -7.15 -18.80 -3.81
C SER A 21 -7.34 -20.23 -3.33
N SER A 22 -8.55 -20.79 -3.45
CA SER A 22 -8.78 -22.21 -3.13
C SER A 22 -7.93 -23.13 -4.02
N VAL A 23 -7.72 -22.75 -5.29
CA VAL A 23 -6.89 -23.51 -6.25
C VAL A 23 -5.41 -23.54 -5.82
N SER A 24 -4.93 -22.51 -5.11
CA SER A 24 -3.56 -22.49 -4.58
C SER A 24 -3.39 -23.27 -3.27
N GLY A 25 -4.47 -23.90 -2.76
CA GLY A 25 -4.43 -24.71 -1.53
C GLY A 25 -4.80 -23.95 -0.25
N SER A 26 -5.39 -22.75 -0.37
CA SER A 26 -5.96 -22.05 0.78
C SER A 26 -7.34 -22.60 1.17
N PHE A 27 -7.71 -22.49 2.44
CA PHE A 27 -9.00 -22.96 2.94
C PHE A 27 -9.47 -22.17 4.17
N VAL A 28 -10.76 -22.24 4.46
CA VAL A 28 -11.37 -21.62 5.64
C VAL A 28 -11.17 -22.52 6.86
N ILE A 29 -10.54 -22.00 7.92
CA ILE A 29 -10.37 -22.71 9.18
C ILE A 29 -11.66 -22.65 10.00
N THR A 30 -12.22 -21.44 10.13
CA THR A 30 -13.41 -21.23 10.95
C THR A 30 -14.15 -19.98 10.50
N SER A 31 -15.46 -19.99 10.72
CA SER A 31 -16.31 -18.82 10.48
C SER A 31 -17.37 -18.68 11.56
N SER A 32 -17.90 -17.48 11.69
CA SER A 32 -19.06 -17.25 12.55
C SER A 32 -20.30 -17.94 11.99
N LYS A 33 -21.07 -18.61 12.85
CA LYS A 33 -22.25 -19.44 12.49
C LYS A 33 -23.30 -18.78 11.59
N HIS A 34 -23.38 -17.45 11.59
CA HIS A 34 -24.35 -16.70 10.81
C HIS A 34 -23.87 -16.38 9.38
N ILE A 35 -22.61 -16.65 9.07
CA ILE A 35 -22.01 -16.46 7.76
C ILE A 35 -22.06 -17.81 7.05
N LYS A 36 -22.75 -17.86 5.91
CA LYS A 36 -22.93 -19.04 5.09
C LYS A 36 -22.07 -18.97 3.83
N ARG A 37 -21.82 -20.14 3.23
CA ARG A 37 -21.09 -20.29 1.96
C ARG A 37 -19.69 -19.68 1.96
N VAL A 38 -18.96 -19.86 3.06
CA VAL A 38 -17.66 -19.18 3.28
C VAL A 38 -16.62 -19.56 2.24
N ASP A 39 -16.70 -20.77 1.69
CA ASP A 39 -15.79 -21.26 0.64
C ASP A 39 -15.88 -20.45 -0.65
N ALA A 40 -17.02 -19.79 -0.90
CA ALA A 40 -17.19 -18.87 -2.02
C ALA A 40 -16.18 -17.71 -1.98
N LEU A 41 -15.71 -17.32 -0.80
CA LEU A 41 -14.80 -16.19 -0.61
C LEU A 41 -13.43 -16.41 -1.28
N LEU A 42 -12.97 -17.66 -1.30
CA LEU A 42 -11.65 -18.08 -1.79
C LEU A 42 -11.68 -18.49 -3.27
N ASN A 43 -12.88 -18.63 -3.84
CA ASN A 43 -13.08 -18.99 -5.23
C ASN A 43 -13.49 -17.75 -6.04
N SER A 44 -12.81 -17.49 -7.15
CA SER A 44 -13.06 -16.31 -7.99
C SER A 44 -14.25 -16.50 -8.95
N ASN A 45 -15.28 -17.24 -8.54
CA ASN A 45 -16.46 -17.46 -9.36
C ASN A 45 -17.46 -16.31 -9.15
N ASP A 46 -17.82 -15.64 -10.24
CA ASP A 46 -18.69 -14.46 -10.19
C ASP A 46 -20.13 -14.78 -9.71
N ASN A 47 -20.56 -16.04 -9.75
CA ASN A 47 -21.89 -16.43 -9.28
C ASN A 47 -21.93 -16.81 -7.79
N HIS A 48 -20.80 -16.69 -7.09
CA HIS A 48 -20.65 -17.14 -5.71
C HIS A 48 -20.34 -15.96 -4.78
N TYR A 49 -20.94 -16.00 -3.59
CA TYR A 49 -20.71 -15.04 -2.52
C TYR A 49 -20.93 -15.67 -1.16
N ILE A 50 -20.26 -15.13 -0.16
CA ILE A 50 -20.63 -15.36 1.23
C ILE A 50 -21.88 -14.52 1.54
N MET A 51 -22.72 -15.02 2.42
CA MET A 51 -23.87 -14.27 2.93
C MET A 51 -23.89 -14.34 4.45
N GLY A 52 -24.01 -13.19 5.11
CA GLY A 52 -24.12 -13.10 6.57
C GLY A 52 -25.17 -12.08 6.99
N LYS A 53 -25.75 -12.26 8.18
CA LYS A 53 -26.52 -11.18 8.83
C LYS A 53 -25.59 -10.01 9.17
N CYS A 54 -26.07 -8.77 9.08
CA CYS A 54 -25.35 -7.53 9.41
C CYS A 54 -25.06 -7.41 10.93
N LYS A 55 -24.27 -8.33 11.47
CA LYS A 55 -23.79 -8.37 12.86
C LYS A 55 -22.31 -8.70 12.88
N GLU A 56 -21.64 -8.42 14.00
CA GLU A 56 -20.21 -8.73 14.10
C GLU A 56 -19.94 -10.22 13.85
N GLY A 57 -18.91 -10.47 13.06
CA GLY A 57 -18.52 -11.81 12.64
C GLY A 57 -17.06 -11.88 12.26
N THR A 58 -16.54 -13.09 12.29
CA THR A 58 -15.15 -13.41 11.99
C THR A 58 -15.09 -14.55 10.99
N ILE A 59 -14.15 -14.45 10.05
CA ILE A 59 -13.69 -15.55 9.22
C ILE A 59 -12.18 -15.69 9.42
N ILE A 60 -11.71 -16.92 9.64
CA ILE A 60 -10.29 -17.26 9.76
C ILE A 60 -9.95 -18.18 8.60
N ILE A 61 -8.94 -17.81 7.81
CA ILE A 61 -8.48 -18.55 6.65
C ILE A 61 -7.01 -18.93 6.79
N LYS A 62 -6.65 -20.10 6.26
CA LYS A 62 -5.29 -20.55 6.04
C LYS A 62 -4.91 -20.19 4.61
N LEU A 63 -3.90 -19.33 4.44
CA LEU A 63 -3.28 -19.00 3.17
C LEU A 63 -2.46 -20.18 2.66
N SER A 64 -2.23 -20.23 1.35
CA SER A 64 -1.47 -21.30 0.69
C SER A 64 0.00 -21.34 1.11
N ARG A 65 0.58 -20.19 1.45
CA ARG A 65 1.96 -20.05 1.94
C ARG A 65 2.03 -19.05 3.09
N GLU A 66 3.11 -19.15 3.86
CA GLU A 66 3.48 -18.12 4.83
C GLU A 66 4.07 -16.92 4.11
N ILE A 67 3.41 -15.77 4.27
CA ILE A 67 3.76 -14.54 3.56
C ILE A 67 3.71 -13.33 4.49
N LYS A 68 4.49 -12.32 4.16
CA LYS A 68 4.32 -10.95 4.67
C LYS A 68 3.27 -10.27 3.80
N ILE A 69 2.08 -10.09 4.36
CA ILE A 69 0.92 -9.55 3.63
C ILE A 69 1.17 -8.09 3.28
N THR A 70 1.10 -7.76 1.99
CA THR A 70 1.28 -6.38 1.50
C THR A 70 -0.03 -5.73 1.12
N GLY A 71 -1.06 -6.53 0.81
CA GLY A 71 -2.36 -5.99 0.45
C GLY A 71 -3.44 -7.05 0.39
N VAL A 72 -4.67 -6.60 0.59
CA VAL A 72 -5.88 -7.42 0.50
C VAL A 72 -6.84 -6.74 -0.45
N GLU A 73 -7.36 -7.49 -1.42
CA GLU A 73 -8.42 -7.04 -2.32
C GLU A 73 -9.72 -7.72 -1.92
N ILE A 74 -10.77 -6.91 -1.78
CA ILE A 74 -12.13 -7.38 -1.54
C ILE A 74 -13.07 -6.83 -2.61
N ARG A 75 -14.14 -7.57 -2.91
CA ARG A 75 -15.19 -7.08 -3.81
C ARG A 75 -16.55 -7.63 -3.40
N ASN A 76 -17.53 -6.74 -3.35
CA ASN A 76 -18.94 -7.08 -3.29
C ASN A 76 -19.64 -6.45 -4.50
N PHE A 77 -20.12 -7.24 -5.44
CA PHE A 77 -20.84 -6.73 -6.61
C PHE A 77 -22.33 -7.11 -6.61
N GLU A 78 -22.83 -7.66 -5.50
CA GLU A 78 -24.25 -7.92 -5.34
C GLU A 78 -25.07 -6.62 -5.26
N TRP A 79 -26.28 -6.65 -5.83
CA TRP A 79 -27.16 -5.48 -5.85
C TRP A 79 -28.00 -5.35 -4.58
N LEU A 80 -28.48 -6.48 -4.06
CA LEU A 80 -29.43 -6.59 -2.95
C LEU A 80 -28.73 -7.00 -1.65
N SER A 81 -27.72 -6.23 -1.25
CA SER A 81 -26.98 -6.46 -0.01
C SER A 81 -26.53 -5.17 0.65
N SER A 82 -26.31 -5.23 1.96
CA SER A 82 -25.58 -4.19 2.67
C SER A 82 -24.08 -4.40 2.50
N PHE A 83 -23.33 -3.30 2.58
CA PHE A 83 -21.88 -3.30 2.46
C PHE A 83 -21.24 -3.39 3.84
N VAL A 84 -20.09 -4.06 3.91
CA VAL A 84 -19.23 -3.95 5.09
C VAL A 84 -18.63 -2.56 5.13
N LYS A 85 -18.73 -1.87 6.27
CA LYS A 85 -18.21 -0.51 6.47
C LYS A 85 -16.86 -0.51 7.19
N ARG A 86 -16.66 -1.40 8.17
CA ARG A 86 -15.38 -1.50 8.89
C ARG A 86 -14.91 -2.93 8.96
N LEU A 87 -13.70 -3.16 8.47
CA LEU A 87 -12.98 -4.41 8.54
C LEU A 87 -11.79 -4.28 9.47
N LYS A 88 -11.52 -5.32 10.24
CA LYS A 88 -10.28 -5.49 10.98
C LYS A 88 -9.59 -6.75 10.49
N LEU A 89 -8.32 -6.62 10.15
CA LEU A 89 -7.47 -7.70 9.67
C LEU A 89 -6.45 -8.01 10.74
N SER A 90 -6.26 -9.30 11.04
CA SER A 90 -5.29 -9.76 12.04
C SER A 90 -4.60 -11.02 11.54
N VAL A 91 -3.35 -11.22 11.94
CA VAL A 91 -2.56 -12.41 11.58
C VAL A 91 -2.20 -13.19 12.83
N TRP A 92 -2.04 -14.50 12.67
CA TRP A 92 -1.53 -15.34 13.75
C TRP A 92 -0.01 -15.27 13.82
N SER A 93 0.53 -14.80 14.94
CA SER A 93 1.98 -14.73 15.21
C SER A 93 2.20 -14.88 16.71
N ASP A 94 3.25 -15.58 17.12
CA ASP A 94 3.62 -15.71 18.55
C ASP A 94 2.48 -16.21 19.44
N LYS A 95 1.71 -17.19 18.95
CA LYS A 95 0.56 -17.81 19.63
C LYS A 95 -0.61 -16.86 19.93
N CYS A 96 -0.67 -15.69 19.29
CA CYS A 96 -1.81 -14.78 19.40
C CYS A 96 -2.17 -14.12 18.06
N PHE A 97 -3.38 -13.55 17.97
CA PHE A 97 -3.77 -12.74 16.82
C PHE A 97 -3.26 -11.30 17.00
N LYS A 98 -2.41 -10.86 16.08
CA LYS A 98 -1.91 -9.48 16.02
C LYS A 98 -2.65 -8.72 14.93
N GLU A 99 -3.15 -7.53 15.27
CA GLU A 99 -3.82 -6.66 14.31
C GLU A 99 -2.80 -6.11 13.29
N ILE A 100 -3.15 -6.19 12.00
CA ILE A 100 -2.31 -5.67 10.92
C ILE A 100 -2.93 -4.45 10.22
N ALA A 101 -4.27 -4.33 10.25
CA ALA A 101 -4.97 -3.19 9.67
C ALA A 101 -6.40 -3.09 10.19
N ILE A 102 -6.89 -1.86 10.33
CA ILE A 102 -8.31 -1.53 10.40
C ILE A 102 -8.63 -0.67 9.19
N TYR A 103 -9.62 -1.07 8.41
CA TYR A 103 -9.98 -0.40 7.17
C TYR A 103 -11.45 -0.01 7.14
N ASN A 104 -11.73 1.26 6.86
CA ASN A 104 -13.07 1.74 6.59
C ASN A 104 -13.36 1.61 5.10
N CYS A 105 -14.22 0.66 4.76
CA CYS A 105 -14.59 0.35 3.38
C CYS A 105 -15.51 1.44 2.82
N LYS A 106 -15.27 1.79 1.55
CA LYS A 106 -16.20 2.62 0.78
C LYS A 106 -17.37 1.76 0.30
N GLN A 107 -18.55 2.37 0.22
CA GLN A 107 -19.74 1.72 -0.36
C GLN A 107 -19.64 1.73 -1.89
N THR A 108 -18.83 0.83 -2.44
CA THR A 108 -18.64 0.66 -3.89
C THR A 108 -18.75 -0.81 -4.28
N ARG A 109 -19.18 -1.08 -5.51
CA ARG A 109 -19.20 -2.42 -6.10
C ARG A 109 -17.92 -2.76 -6.87
N GLU A 110 -17.05 -1.78 -7.01
CA GLU A 110 -15.71 -1.97 -7.56
C GLU A 110 -14.81 -2.72 -6.57
N LYS A 111 -13.66 -3.18 -7.07
CA LYS A 111 -12.64 -3.80 -6.23
C LYS A 111 -12.09 -2.77 -5.26
N ILE A 112 -12.00 -3.14 -3.99
CA ILE A 112 -11.39 -2.32 -2.95
C ILE A 112 -10.05 -2.97 -2.60
N PHE A 113 -8.98 -2.22 -2.84
CA PHE A 113 -7.64 -2.62 -2.43
C PHE A 113 -7.26 -1.97 -1.11
N ILE A 114 -6.86 -2.80 -0.15
CA ILE A 114 -6.45 -2.42 1.20
C ILE A 114 -4.94 -2.61 1.27
N PRO A 115 -4.13 -1.53 1.20
CA PRO A 115 -2.70 -1.64 1.40
C PRO A 115 -2.40 -1.95 2.88
N ILE A 116 -1.46 -2.86 3.11
CA ILE A 116 -1.09 -3.33 4.44
C ILE A 116 0.42 -3.20 4.59
N GLN A 117 0.84 -2.62 5.71
CA GLN A 117 2.25 -2.53 6.09
C GLN A 117 2.44 -3.30 7.39
N THR A 118 2.98 -4.51 7.27
CA THR A 118 3.34 -5.37 8.40
C THR A 118 4.73 -5.94 8.20
N GLN A 119 5.43 -6.25 9.29
CA GLN A 119 6.69 -6.99 9.29
C GLN A 119 6.50 -8.47 9.64
N LEU A 120 5.26 -8.87 9.94
CA LEU A 120 4.94 -10.23 10.36
C LEU A 120 4.74 -11.13 9.15
N PHE A 121 5.40 -12.28 9.17
CA PHE A 121 5.10 -13.39 8.28
C PHE A 121 4.04 -14.26 8.93
N SER A 122 2.99 -14.59 8.20
CA SER A 122 1.97 -15.50 8.68
C SER A 122 1.27 -16.17 7.52
N ALA A 123 0.79 -17.38 7.76
CA ALA A 123 -0.08 -18.09 6.84
C ALA A 123 -1.54 -18.08 7.29
N ILE A 124 -1.88 -17.47 8.43
CA ILE A 124 -3.26 -17.43 8.93
C ILE A 124 -3.73 -15.98 8.96
N LEU A 125 -4.81 -15.71 8.23
CA LEU A 125 -5.46 -14.41 8.19
C LEU A 125 -6.82 -14.51 8.87
N LYS A 126 -7.06 -13.62 9.82
CA LYS A 126 -8.35 -13.41 10.48
C LYS A 126 -8.96 -12.10 9.98
N ILE A 127 -10.21 -12.17 9.55
CA ILE A 127 -11.00 -11.06 9.03
C ILE A 127 -12.20 -10.87 9.95
N ASP A 128 -12.24 -9.73 10.63
CA ASP A 128 -13.33 -9.31 11.50
C ASP A 128 -14.20 -8.26 10.80
N PHE A 129 -15.48 -8.59 10.62
CA PHE A 129 -16.52 -7.69 10.15
C PHE A 129 -17.09 -6.93 11.35
N LYS A 130 -16.84 -5.62 11.43
CA LYS A 130 -17.18 -4.80 12.61
C LYS A 130 -18.44 -3.98 12.43
N SER A 131 -18.61 -3.35 11.28
CA SER A 131 -19.80 -2.54 11.01
C SER A 131 -20.22 -2.64 9.56
N PHE A 132 -21.48 -2.29 9.31
CA PHE A 132 -22.14 -2.43 8.01
C PHE A 132 -22.83 -1.12 7.64
N SER A 133 -23.07 -0.91 6.35
CA SER A 133 -23.77 0.23 5.77
C SER A 133 -24.71 -0.25 4.68
N GLY A 134 -26.00 0.07 4.79
CA GLY A 134 -27.00 -0.33 3.81
C GLY A 134 -28.38 -0.47 4.45
N ARG A 135 -29.38 -0.78 3.62
CA ARG A 135 -30.78 -0.94 4.04
C ARG A 135 -31.17 -2.41 4.28
N HIS A 136 -30.31 -3.35 3.93
CA HIS A 136 -30.60 -4.77 4.00
C HIS A 136 -30.02 -5.40 5.28
N ASP A 137 -30.72 -6.39 5.83
CA ASP A 137 -30.30 -7.12 7.03
C ASP A 137 -29.14 -8.09 6.79
N PHE A 138 -28.80 -8.33 5.51
CA PHE A 138 -27.73 -9.22 5.10
C PHE A 138 -26.64 -8.46 4.35
N PHE A 139 -25.40 -8.89 4.55
CA PHE A 139 -24.25 -8.46 3.77
C PHE A 139 -23.74 -9.63 2.93
N THR A 140 -23.10 -9.29 1.83
CA THR A 140 -22.44 -10.24 0.94
C THR A 140 -21.00 -9.82 0.67
N LEU A 141 -20.17 -10.80 0.31
CA LEU A 141 -18.83 -10.56 -0.21
C LEU A 141 -18.50 -11.66 -1.21
N ASN A 142 -18.14 -11.27 -2.43
CA ASN A 142 -17.92 -12.21 -3.52
C ASN A 142 -16.48 -12.73 -3.52
N THR A 143 -15.50 -11.82 -3.48
CA THR A 143 -14.09 -12.22 -3.65
C THR A 143 -13.20 -11.64 -2.56
N LEU A 144 -12.27 -12.46 -2.10
CA LEU A 144 -11.11 -12.06 -1.32
C LEU A 144 -9.83 -12.49 -2.04
N LYS A 145 -8.89 -11.57 -2.17
CA LYS A 145 -7.53 -11.91 -2.60
C LYS A 145 -6.53 -11.35 -1.62
N VAL A 146 -5.51 -12.13 -1.34
CA VAL A 146 -4.45 -11.77 -0.40
C VAL A 146 -3.13 -11.82 -1.16
N TYR A 147 -2.42 -10.71 -1.10
CA TYR A 147 -1.15 -10.53 -1.79
C TYR A 147 -0.06 -10.27 -0.76
N GLY A 148 1.14 -10.76 -1.06
CA GLY A 148 2.28 -10.61 -0.18
C GLY A 148 3.54 -11.19 -0.79
N ILE A 149 4.58 -11.21 0.04
CA ILE A 149 5.89 -11.74 -0.31
C ILE A 149 6.29 -12.85 0.66
N THR A 150 6.90 -13.90 0.14
CA THR A 150 7.46 -15.00 0.94
C THR A 150 8.78 -14.57 1.58
N MET A 151 9.23 -15.29 2.61
CA MET A 151 10.51 -15.00 3.27
C MET A 151 11.69 -15.04 2.29
N ILE A 152 11.68 -16.00 1.35
CA ILE A 152 12.75 -16.11 0.34
C ILE A 152 12.76 -14.93 -0.62
N GLU A 153 11.58 -14.50 -1.09
CA GLU A 153 11.45 -13.32 -1.97
C GLU A 153 11.90 -12.05 -1.25
N ASP A 154 11.50 -11.88 0.02
CA ASP A 154 11.91 -10.75 0.85
C ASP A 154 13.43 -10.72 1.03
N TYR A 155 14.05 -11.86 1.34
CA TYR A 155 15.51 -11.98 1.47
C TYR A 155 16.26 -11.65 0.17
N VAL A 156 15.86 -12.24 -0.95
CA VAL A 156 16.47 -11.96 -2.27
C VAL A 156 16.33 -10.48 -2.62
N TRP A 157 15.18 -9.88 -2.31
CA TRP A 157 14.93 -8.48 -2.55
C TRP A 157 15.83 -7.60 -1.69
N MET A 158 15.95 -7.88 -0.39
CA MET A 158 16.83 -7.14 0.51
C MET A 158 18.30 -7.20 0.06
N ASN A 159 18.81 -8.39 -0.28
CA ASN A 159 20.17 -8.55 -0.79
C ASN A 159 20.41 -7.80 -2.10
N SER A 160 19.42 -7.79 -3.00
CA SER A 160 19.51 -7.05 -4.26
C SER A 160 19.55 -5.54 -4.03
N HIS A 161 18.82 -5.04 -3.02
CA HIS A 161 18.84 -3.63 -2.62
C HIS A 161 20.17 -3.25 -1.97
N GLU A 162 20.72 -4.10 -1.11
CA GLU A 162 22.04 -3.89 -0.53
C GLU A 162 23.12 -3.83 -1.62
N LYS A 163 23.11 -4.76 -2.57
CA LYS A 163 24.04 -4.78 -3.70
C LYS A 163 23.91 -3.52 -4.56
N TYR A 164 22.69 -3.10 -4.87
CA TYR A 164 22.43 -1.87 -5.63
C TYR A 164 22.93 -0.62 -4.89
N ASN A 165 22.62 -0.49 -3.60
CA ASN A 165 23.06 0.64 -2.79
C ASN A 165 24.58 0.70 -2.66
N LYS A 166 25.23 -0.46 -2.51
CA LYS A 166 26.70 -0.56 -2.49
C LYS A 166 27.30 -0.09 -3.81
N ASN A 167 26.78 -0.56 -4.93
CA ASN A 167 27.23 -0.12 -6.26
C ASN A 167 27.07 1.40 -6.44
N LEU A 168 25.97 1.98 -5.97
CA LEU A 168 25.70 3.42 -6.06
C LEU A 168 26.63 4.25 -5.18
N TYR A 169 26.96 3.75 -4.00
CA TYR A 169 27.94 4.36 -3.09
C TYR A 169 29.35 4.31 -3.69
N ASP A 170 29.74 3.17 -4.26
CA ASP A 170 31.03 3.00 -4.93
C ASP A 170 31.14 3.91 -6.17
N GLU A 171 30.07 4.02 -6.97
CA GLU A 171 30.00 4.94 -8.11
C GLU A 171 30.10 6.42 -7.67
N PHE A 172 29.40 6.79 -6.60
CA PHE A 172 29.43 8.14 -6.06
C PHE A 172 30.81 8.51 -5.53
N ASN A 173 31.46 7.62 -4.77
CA ASN A 173 32.83 7.84 -4.28
C ASN A 173 33.85 7.93 -5.42
N THR A 174 33.67 7.13 -6.47
CA THR A 174 34.48 7.21 -7.68
C THR A 174 34.34 8.59 -8.33
N LYS A 175 33.12 9.12 -8.48
CA LYS A 175 32.87 10.47 -9.00
C LYS A 175 33.42 11.58 -8.08
N ILE A 176 33.32 11.44 -6.76
CA ILE A 176 33.92 12.38 -5.80
C ILE A 176 35.44 12.43 -5.97
N SER A 177 36.11 11.27 -6.06
CA SER A 177 37.56 11.22 -6.27
C SER A 177 38.00 11.86 -7.60
N MET A 178 37.20 11.71 -8.67
CA MET A 178 37.43 12.37 -9.95
C MET A 178 37.24 13.90 -9.87
N LEU A 179 36.27 14.37 -9.07
CA LEU A 179 36.02 15.80 -8.85
C LEU A 179 37.07 16.45 -7.94
N GLU A 180 37.60 15.72 -6.96
CA GLU A 180 38.70 16.17 -6.11
C GLU A 180 40.00 16.31 -6.92
N GLN A 181 40.22 15.45 -7.91
CA GLN A 181 41.32 15.58 -8.87
C GLN A 181 41.15 16.76 -9.84
N SER A 182 39.91 17.17 -10.15
CA SER A 182 39.61 18.34 -10.98
C SER A 182 39.80 19.68 -10.26
N LYS A 183 40.00 19.68 -8.94
CA LYS A 183 40.05 20.88 -8.10
C LYS A 183 41.43 21.54 -8.04
N ASN A 184 42.12 21.64 -9.18
CA ASN A 184 43.31 22.49 -9.33
C ASN A 184 43.05 23.81 -10.08
N ASP A 185 41.84 24.05 -10.61
CA ASP A 185 41.52 25.31 -11.30
C ASP A 185 40.60 26.21 -10.45
N HIS A 186 41.24 26.98 -9.57
CA HIS A 186 40.63 27.92 -8.62
C HIS A 186 39.73 29.02 -9.26
N LEU A 187 39.75 29.16 -10.59
CA LEU A 187 39.03 30.18 -11.36
C LEU A 187 37.57 29.81 -11.66
N GLU A 188 37.23 28.53 -11.77
CA GLU A 188 35.84 28.10 -12.06
C GLU A 188 34.94 28.21 -10.82
N LEU A 189 35.48 27.94 -9.64
CA LEU A 189 34.74 28.06 -8.36
C LEU A 189 34.30 29.50 -8.07
N LEU A 190 35.10 30.50 -8.46
CA LEU A 190 34.75 31.91 -8.33
C LEU A 190 33.64 32.34 -9.30
N LYS A 191 33.61 31.78 -10.52
CA LYS A 191 32.52 32.02 -11.48
C LYS A 191 31.22 31.41 -10.95
N ILE A 192 31.25 30.17 -10.48
CA ILE A 192 30.08 29.46 -9.95
C ILE A 192 29.51 30.17 -8.70
N LYS A 193 30.36 30.63 -7.79
CA LYS A 193 29.91 31.39 -6.60
C LYS A 193 29.22 32.70 -6.99
N LYS A 194 29.73 33.43 -8.00
CA LYS A 194 29.06 34.64 -8.51
C LYS A 194 27.70 34.33 -9.12
N THR A 195 27.60 33.25 -9.89
CA THR A 195 26.32 32.84 -10.50
C THR A 195 25.29 32.44 -9.44
N LEU A 196 25.71 31.76 -8.37
CA LEU A 196 24.82 31.34 -7.28
C LEU A 196 24.19 32.54 -6.55
N VAL A 197 24.99 33.57 -6.25
CA VAL A 197 24.52 34.80 -5.59
C VAL A 197 23.50 35.55 -6.45
N ILE A 198 23.70 35.58 -7.77
CA ILE A 198 22.76 36.21 -8.70
C ILE A 198 21.42 35.45 -8.69
N VAL A 199 21.46 34.12 -8.71
CA VAL A 199 20.24 33.28 -8.70
C VAL A 199 19.47 33.45 -7.39
N GLU A 200 20.14 33.46 -6.24
CA GLU A 200 19.50 33.70 -4.94
C GLU A 200 18.80 35.07 -4.89
N THR A 201 19.45 36.09 -5.44
CA THR A 201 18.88 37.45 -5.48
C THR A 201 17.62 37.52 -6.36
N VAL A 202 17.62 36.86 -7.52
CA VAL A 202 16.47 36.81 -8.43
C VAL A 202 15.28 36.07 -7.80
N ILE A 203 15.54 34.98 -7.08
CA ILE A 203 14.49 34.21 -6.39
C ILE A 203 13.81 35.07 -5.32
N VAL A 204 14.58 35.82 -4.52
CA VAL A 204 14.03 36.71 -3.48
C VAL A 204 13.15 37.81 -4.10
N ILE A 205 13.57 38.38 -5.22
CA ILE A 205 12.79 39.41 -5.93
C ILE A 205 11.47 38.83 -6.47
N LEU A 206 11.50 37.65 -7.10
CA LEU A 206 10.29 36.99 -7.60
C LEU A 206 9.31 36.67 -6.47
N PHE A 207 9.82 36.23 -5.31
CA PHE A 207 8.98 35.94 -4.15
C PHE A 207 8.31 37.21 -3.60
N ALA A 208 9.03 38.34 -3.57
CA ALA A 208 8.47 39.63 -3.17
C ALA A 208 7.36 40.12 -4.13
N ILE A 209 7.54 39.93 -5.45
CA ILE A 209 6.53 40.28 -6.46
C ILE A 209 5.26 39.44 -6.29
N ILE A 210 5.40 38.14 -6.04
CA ILE A 210 4.27 37.24 -5.80
C ILE A 210 3.49 37.65 -4.55
N ILE A 211 4.20 37.98 -3.45
CA ILE A 211 3.57 38.47 -2.22
C ILE A 211 2.82 39.79 -2.46
N ALA A 212 3.40 40.71 -3.24
CA ALA A 212 2.75 41.99 -3.58
C ALA A 212 1.49 41.79 -4.44
N GLN A 213 1.53 40.90 -5.43
CA GLN A 213 0.35 40.56 -6.25
C GLN A 213 -0.76 39.90 -5.41
N PHE A 214 -0.40 39.01 -4.49
CA PHE A 214 -1.36 38.41 -3.57
C PHE A 214 -1.96 39.44 -2.61
N GLY A 215 -1.15 40.38 -2.08
CA GLY A 215 -1.63 41.47 -1.24
C GLY A 215 -2.64 42.38 -1.95
N LEU A 216 -2.40 42.70 -3.24
CA LEU A 216 -3.32 43.50 -4.05
C LEU A 216 -4.67 42.79 -4.30
N LEU A 217 -4.64 41.47 -4.51
CA LEU A 217 -5.83 40.64 -4.71
C LEU A 217 -6.71 40.54 -3.46
N PHE A 218 -6.12 40.59 -2.27
CA PHE A 218 -6.86 40.65 -1.02
C PHE A 218 -7.46 42.04 -0.74
N TYR A 219 -6.81 43.11 -1.19
CA TYR A 219 -7.33 44.48 -1.04
C TYR A 219 -8.57 44.73 -1.91
N PHE A 220 -8.62 44.20 -3.13
CA PHE A 220 -9.77 44.33 -4.04
C PHE A 220 -10.98 43.45 -3.68
N LYS A 221 -10.83 42.45 -2.80
CA LYS A 221 -11.92 41.57 -2.38
C LYS A 221 -12.63 42.05 -1.09
N ALA A 222 -12.11 43.10 -0.48
CA ALA A 222 -12.64 43.72 0.74
C ALA A 222 -13.29 45.10 0.51
N ALA A 223 -13.40 45.54 -0.76
CA ALA A 223 -14.13 46.75 -1.18
C ALA A 223 -15.40 46.37 -1.93
#